data_AF-A0A950QJV9-F1
#
_entry.id   AF-A0A950QJV9-F1
#
_cell.length_a   1.000
_cell.length_b   1.000
_cell.length_c   1.000
_cell.angle_alpha   90.00
_cell.angle_beta   90.00
_cell.angle_gamma   90.00
#
_symmetry.space_group_name_H-M   'P 1'
#
loop_
_entity.id
_entity.type
_entity.pdbx_description
1 polymer ?
#
loop_
_entity_poly.entity_id
_entity_poly.type
_entity_poly.pdbx_seq_one_letter_code
_entity_poly.pdbx_strand_id
1 'polypeptide(L)'
;GHDLPPRKECAATWRKRLFAVLPQFETTLLVGSYAQAWHLRSRLRDSMTETVRAWREYAPRYIPLPHPSWRNSGWLKKNPWFAEELLPYLRKRVRRVLRD
;
A
#
# COMPACT_ATOMS: atom_id res chain seq x y z
N GLY A 1 20.95 -10.15 0.13
CA GLY A 1 20.18 -9.72 -1.04
C GLY A 1 18.99 -8.87 -0.62
N HIS A 2 19.06 -7.56 -0.84
CA HIS A 2 17.91 -6.66 -0.74
C HIS A 2 17.33 -6.49 -2.14
N ASP A 3 16.01 -6.30 -2.25
CA ASP A 3 15.41 -5.91 -3.52
C ASP A 3 15.93 -4.52 -3.89
N LEU A 4 16.31 -4.35 -5.15
CA LEU A 4 16.75 -3.04 -5.64
C LEU A 4 15.58 -2.05 -5.59
N PRO A 5 15.86 -0.76 -5.31
CA PRO A 5 14.83 0.27 -5.38
C PRO A 5 14.23 0.36 -6.79
N PRO A 6 12.97 0.81 -6.93
CA PRO A 6 12.39 1.06 -8.24
C PRO A 6 13.24 2.04 -9.06
N ARG A 7 13.51 1.67 -10.31
CA ARG A 7 14.20 2.50 -11.30
C ARG A 7 13.42 3.80 -11.54
N LYS A 8 14.09 4.95 -11.38
CA LYS A 8 13.45 6.28 -11.43
C LYS A 8 12.87 6.59 -12.82
N GLU A 9 13.54 6.12 -13.86
CA GLU A 9 13.14 6.26 -15.27
C GLU A 9 11.78 5.60 -15.55
N CYS A 10 11.42 4.49 -14.89
CA CYS A 10 10.13 3.83 -15.13
C CYS A 10 8.97 4.76 -14.76
N ALA A 11 9.08 5.43 -13.63
CA ALA A 11 8.09 6.38 -13.15
C ALA A 11 8.01 7.64 -14.02
N ALA A 12 9.15 8.16 -14.46
CA ALA A 12 9.23 9.35 -15.31
C ALA A 12 8.65 9.08 -16.71
N THR A 13 8.98 7.93 -17.30
CA THR A 13 8.61 7.60 -18.67
C THR A 13 7.16 7.15 -18.80
N TRP A 14 6.69 6.26 -17.91
CA TRP A 14 5.44 5.52 -18.16
C TRP A 14 4.31 5.86 -17.20
N ARG A 15 4.60 6.15 -15.94
CA ARG A 15 3.57 6.13 -14.90
C ARG A 15 2.45 7.15 -15.11
N LYS A 16 2.76 8.41 -15.42
CA LYS A 16 1.71 9.43 -15.66
C LYS A 16 0.81 9.05 -16.83
N ARG A 17 1.40 8.56 -17.93
CA ARG A 17 0.67 8.12 -19.13
C ARG A 17 -0.20 6.92 -18.84
N LEU A 18 0.33 5.93 -18.12
CA LEU A 18 -0.38 4.72 -17.71
C LEU A 18 -1.61 5.05 -16.86
N PHE A 19 -1.45 5.86 -15.81
CA PHE A 19 -2.58 6.22 -14.94
C PHE A 19 -3.60 7.17 -15.59
N ALA A 20 -3.23 7.87 -16.67
CA ALA A 20 -4.17 8.71 -17.41
C ALA A 20 -5.16 7.91 -18.26
N VAL A 21 -4.83 6.67 -18.64
CA VAL A 21 -5.66 5.81 -19.51
C VAL A 21 -6.34 4.66 -18.76
N LEU A 22 -6.02 4.46 -17.48
CA LEU A 22 -6.64 3.42 -16.65
C LEU A 22 -7.92 3.95 -16.00
N PRO A 23 -8.93 3.09 -15.79
CA PRO A 23 -10.12 3.46 -15.05
C PRO A 23 -9.75 3.91 -13.62
N GLN A 24 -10.57 4.76 -13.02
CA GLN A 24 -10.35 5.17 -11.64
C GLN A 24 -10.55 3.97 -10.70
N PHE A 25 -9.45 3.48 -10.10
CA PHE A 25 -9.49 2.35 -9.17
C PHE A 25 -10.22 2.67 -7.87
N GLU A 26 -11.31 1.98 -7.59
CA GLU A 26 -12.01 2.07 -6.32
C GLU A 26 -11.14 1.83 -5.08
N THR A 27 -10.14 0.96 -5.20
CA THR A 27 -9.15 0.66 -4.15
C THR A 27 -7.79 0.44 -4.79
N THR A 28 -6.76 1.09 -4.25
CA THR A 28 -5.36 0.88 -4.63
C THR A 28 -4.57 0.38 -3.42
N LEU A 29 -3.90 -0.76 -3.57
CA LEU A 29 -3.05 -1.33 -2.51
C LEU A 29 -1.64 -0.75 -2.63
N LEU A 30 -1.16 -0.07 -1.59
CA LEU A 30 0.14 0.59 -1.58
C LEU A 30 1.16 -0.30 -0.86
N VAL A 31 1.75 -1.23 -1.60
CA VAL A 31 2.67 -2.25 -1.05
C VAL A 31 4.09 -1.68 -0.97
N GLY A 32 4.59 -1.50 0.25
CA GLY A 32 5.95 -1.01 0.52
C GLY A 32 6.08 0.51 0.47
N SER A 33 7.20 1.01 1.00
CA SER A 33 7.44 2.44 1.23
C SER A 33 7.45 3.29 -0.05
N TYR A 34 7.99 2.77 -1.16
CA TYR A 34 8.01 3.50 -2.44
C TYR A 34 6.60 3.78 -2.97
N ALA A 35 5.69 2.81 -2.89
CA ALA A 35 4.31 2.98 -3.31
C ALA A 35 3.57 3.96 -2.38
N GLN A 36 3.77 3.81 -1.06
CA GLN A 36 3.19 4.70 -0.05
C GLN A 36 3.64 6.15 -0.24
N ALA A 37 4.95 6.40 -0.37
CA ALA A 37 5.51 7.73 -0.55
C ALA A 37 4.96 8.42 -1.81
N TRP A 38 4.82 7.67 -2.90
CA TRP A 38 4.29 8.21 -4.15
C TRP A 38 2.82 8.63 -4.05
N HIS A 39 1.98 7.78 -3.49
CA HIS A 39 0.53 8.00 -3.48
C HIS A 39 0.07 8.90 -2.34
N LEU A 40 0.73 8.84 -1.17
CA LEU A 40 0.31 9.59 0.01
C LEU A 40 0.95 10.98 0.10
N ARG A 41 2.16 11.18 -0.46
CA ARG A 41 2.86 12.47 -0.48
C ARG A 41 2.93 13.09 0.91
N SER A 42 2.39 14.31 1.10
CA SER A 42 2.34 15.01 2.38
C SER A 42 1.48 14.31 3.44
N ARG A 43 0.68 13.32 3.06
CA ARG A 43 -0.11 12.49 3.98
C ARG A 43 0.66 11.27 4.49
N LEU A 44 1.89 11.04 4.04
CA LEU A 44 2.75 9.97 4.57
C LEU A 44 3.06 10.25 6.05
N ARG A 45 3.15 9.20 6.87
CA ARG A 45 3.65 9.31 8.26
C ARG A 45 5.17 9.16 8.31
N ASP A 46 5.75 9.43 9.48
CA ASP A 46 7.20 9.42 9.68
C ASP A 46 7.83 8.04 9.43
N SER A 47 7.06 6.96 9.62
CA SER A 47 7.48 5.59 9.33
C SER A 47 6.49 4.78 8.49
N MET A 48 6.99 3.68 7.91
CA MET A 48 6.15 2.68 7.23
C MET A 48 5.13 2.09 8.20
N THR A 49 5.54 1.78 9.44
CA THR A 49 4.64 1.22 10.46
C THR A 49 3.49 2.18 10.79
N GLU A 50 3.79 3.45 11.04
CA GLU A 50 2.75 4.46 11.34
C GLU A 50 1.85 4.71 10.13
N THR A 51 2.42 4.73 8.93
CA THR A 51 1.64 4.85 7.70
C THR A 51 0.66 3.68 7.56
N VAL A 52 1.11 2.44 7.80
CA VAL A 52 0.22 1.26 7.77
C VAL A 52 -0.78 1.30 8.94
N ARG A 53 -0.37 1.76 10.14
CA ARG A 53 -1.27 1.88 11.31
C ARG A 53 -2.42 2.85 11.05
N ALA A 54 -2.13 3.96 10.36
CA ALA A 54 -3.09 4.98 9.96
C ALA A 54 -3.96 4.59 8.75
N TRP A 55 -4.03 3.31 8.37
CA TRP A 55 -4.74 2.84 7.16
C TRP A 55 -6.18 3.35 7.01
N ARG A 56 -6.88 3.56 8.13
CA ARG A 56 -8.26 4.07 8.16
C ARG A 56 -8.41 5.48 7.59
N GLU A 57 -7.36 6.30 7.67
CA GLU A 57 -7.37 7.66 7.14
C GLU A 57 -7.26 7.70 5.61
N TYR A 58 -6.72 6.65 4.99
CA TYR A 58 -6.52 6.57 3.54
C TYR A 58 -7.57 5.69 2.83
N ALA A 59 -8.24 4.83 3.59
CA ALA A 59 -9.33 3.99 3.12
C ALA A 59 -10.56 4.82 2.68
N PRO A 60 -11.41 4.30 1.78
CA PRO A 60 -11.28 3.03 1.07
C PRO A 60 -10.35 3.12 -0.16
N ARG A 61 -9.92 4.33 -0.54
CA ARG A 61 -9.20 4.57 -1.78
C ARG A 61 -7.79 4.00 -1.78
N TYR A 62 -7.06 4.14 -0.69
CA TYR A 62 -5.69 3.65 -0.54
C TYR A 62 -5.56 2.78 0.70
N ILE A 63 -4.96 1.60 0.54
CA ILE A 63 -4.64 0.71 1.67
C ILE A 63 -3.12 0.50 1.71
N PRO A 64 -2.40 1.17 2.62
CA PRO A 64 -0.97 0.95 2.81
C PRO A 64 -0.70 -0.42 3.42
N LEU A 65 0.26 -1.14 2.85
CA LEU A 65 0.68 -2.46 3.28
C LEU A 65 2.21 -2.54 3.38
N PRO A 66 2.76 -3.31 4.33
CA PRO A 66 4.17 -3.65 4.28
C PRO A 66 4.45 -4.55 3.07
N HIS A 67 5.73 -4.62 2.65
CA HIS A 67 6.12 -5.54 1.58
C HIS A 67 5.99 -7.01 2.05
N PRO A 68 5.43 -7.93 1.22
CA PRO A 68 5.18 -9.32 1.61
C PRO A 68 6.45 -10.22 1.64
N SER A 69 7.60 -9.65 2.01
CA SER A 69 8.84 -10.41 2.15
C SER A 69 8.87 -11.21 3.46
N TRP A 70 9.52 -12.38 3.45
CA TRP A 70 9.78 -13.18 4.66
C TRP A 70 10.44 -12.38 5.80
N ARG A 71 11.22 -11.34 5.44
CA ARG A 71 11.83 -10.40 6.41
C ARG A 71 10.81 -9.65 7.26
N ASN A 72 9.57 -9.54 6.79
CA ASN A 72 8.51 -8.85 7.49
C ASN A 72 7.90 -9.68 8.63
N SER A 73 8.29 -10.95 8.80
CA SER A 73 7.77 -11.84 9.86
C SER A 73 7.96 -11.26 11.26
N GLY A 74 9.12 -10.66 11.55
CA GLY A 74 9.38 -10.02 12.84
C GLY A 74 8.50 -8.79 13.07
N TRP A 75 8.23 -8.01 12.01
CA TRP A 75 7.32 -6.87 12.07
C TRP A 75 5.88 -7.32 12.34
N LEU A 76 5.41 -8.39 11.69
CA LEU A 76 4.06 -8.93 11.89
C LEU A 76 3.85 -9.39 13.34
N LYS A 77 4.83 -10.06 13.93
CA LYS A 77 4.78 -10.47 15.35
C LYS A 77 4.68 -9.27 16.32
N LYS A 78 5.35 -8.15 15.99
CA LYS A 78 5.31 -6.93 16.81
C LYS A 78 4.08 -6.07 16.56
N ASN A 79 3.30 -6.34 15.50
CA ASN A 79 2.15 -5.55 15.07
C ASN A 79 0.92 -6.45 14.86
N PRO A 80 0.40 -7.11 15.91
CA PRO A 80 -0.70 -8.08 15.81
C PRO A 80 -1.97 -7.46 15.20
N TRP A 81 -2.19 -6.17 15.46
CA TRP A 81 -3.26 -5.38 14.88
C TRP A 81 -3.33 -5.42 13.35
N PHE A 82 -2.21 -5.67 12.65
CA PHE A 82 -2.23 -5.83 11.21
C PHE A 82 -3.12 -7.01 10.81
N ALA A 83 -2.96 -8.15 11.50
CA ALA A 83 -3.73 -9.36 11.24
C ALA A 83 -5.13 -9.32 11.85
N GLU A 84 -5.30 -8.65 12.99
CA GLU A 84 -6.57 -8.58 13.73
C GLU A 84 -7.53 -7.51 13.20
N GLU A 85 -7.00 -6.41 12.66
CA GLU A 85 -7.81 -5.26 12.24
C GLU A 85 -7.74 -5.01 10.73
N LEU A 86 -6.53 -4.81 10.19
CA LEU A 86 -6.33 -4.40 8.80
C LEU A 86 -6.68 -5.53 7.83
N LEU A 87 -6.15 -6.75 8.04
CA LEU A 87 -6.40 -7.87 7.14
C LEU A 87 -7.89 -8.24 7.02
N PRO A 88 -8.70 -8.31 8.10
CA PRO A 88 -10.14 -8.55 7.99
C PRO A 88 -10.85 -7.47 7.17
N TYR A 89 -10.52 -6.19 7.40
CA TYR A 89 -11.05 -5.08 6.61
C TYR A 89 -10.68 -5.22 5.14
N LEU A 90 -9.40 -5.46 4.83
CA LEU A 90 -8.90 -5.58 3.46
C LEU A 90 -9.60 -6.73 2.73
N ARG A 91 -9.74 -7.90 3.37
CA ARG A 91 -10.47 -9.04 2.82
C ARG A 91 -11.92 -8.67 2.48
N LYS A 92 -12.61 -7.95 3.36
CA LYS A 92 -13.98 -7.48 3.11
C LYS A 92 -14.04 -6.47 1.96
N ARG A 93 -13.11 -5.51 1.89
CA ARG A 93 -13.06 -4.50 0.83
C ARG A 93 -12.77 -5.14 -0.54
N VAL A 94 -11.78 -6.02 -0.64
CA VAL A 94 -11.44 -6.72 -1.88
C VAL A 94 -12.62 -7.58 -2.35
N ARG A 95 -13.27 -8.34 -1.45
CA ARG A 95 -14.48 -9.11 -1.80
C ARG A 95 -15.62 -8.24 -2.30
N ARG A 96 -15.73 -6.99 -1.85
CA ARG A 96 -16.75 -6.05 -2.32
C ARG A 96 -16.44 -5.59 -3.74
N VAL A 97 -15.24 -5.06 -3.94
CA VAL A 97 -14.80 -4.50 -5.24
C VAL A 97 -14.72 -5.54 -6.36
N LEU A 98 -14.57 -6.83 -6.03
CA LEU A 98 -14.55 -7.92 -7.03
C LEU A 98 -15.93 -8.51 -7.34
N ARG A 99 -16.98 -8.13 -6.61
CA ARG A 99 -18.37 -8.59 -6.86
C ARG A 99 -19.17 -7.61 -7.71
N ASP A 100 -18.69 -6.39 -7.83
CA ASP A 100 -19.20 -5.34 -8.71
C ASP A 100 -18.52 -5.47 -10.09
#